data_AF-A0A3Q3VWA0-F1
#
_entry.id   AF-A0A3Q3VWA0-F1
#
_cell.length_a   1.000
_cell.length_b   1.000
_cell.length_c   1.000
_cell.angle_alpha   90.00
_cell.angle_beta   90.00
_cell.angle_gamma   90.00
#
_symmetry.space_group_name_H-M   'P 1'
#
loop_
_entity.id
_entity.type
_entity.pdbx_description
1 polymer ?
#
loop_
_entity_poly.entity_id
_entity_poly.type
_entity_poly.pdbx_seq_one_letter_code
_entity_poly.pdbx_strand_id
1 'polypeptide(L)'
;MENNQQGKECADRSDLVSEDGKNSKSIVCQRCGSKVLCPGAAVFAEKELFLPSMRKKSNLSPKEGSVDGDTLTAHWFVDDMYTFENVGFTKDVGKIKYLVCADCEIGPIGWHCLDDKKSFFVAVERVNHA
;
A
#
# COMPACT_ATOMS: atom_id res chain seq x y z
N MET A 1 -28.27 22.54 21.03
CA MET A 1 -28.78 21.23 20.59
C MET A 1 -28.48 21.18 19.10
N GLU A 2 -27.56 20.40 18.55
CA GLU A 2 -26.78 19.25 19.02
C GLU A 2 -25.40 19.27 18.36
N ASN A 3 -24.38 18.86 19.10
CA ASN A 3 -23.11 18.36 18.58
C ASN A 3 -23.37 17.21 17.61
N ASN A 4 -22.51 17.03 16.59
CA ASN A 4 -21.83 15.74 16.49
C ASN A 4 -20.50 15.83 15.74
N GLN A 5 -19.44 15.45 16.46
CA GLN A 5 -18.12 15.16 15.94
C GLN A 5 -18.16 14.12 14.82
N GLN A 6 -17.21 14.23 13.89
CA GLN A 6 -16.36 13.09 13.54
C GLN A 6 -15.02 13.60 13.02
N GLY A 7 -14.08 13.78 13.96
CA GLY A 7 -12.67 13.67 13.66
C GLY A 7 -12.40 12.25 13.17
N LYS A 8 -11.87 12.13 11.96
CA LYS A 8 -11.06 10.97 11.60
C LYS A 8 -9.64 11.33 11.97
N GLU A 9 -9.09 10.59 12.92
CA GLU A 9 -7.71 10.71 13.39
C GLU A 9 -6.75 10.76 12.20
N CYS A 10 -6.17 11.94 11.97
CA CYS A 10 -4.89 12.06 11.32
C CYS A 10 -3.89 11.43 12.28
N ALA A 11 -3.75 10.10 12.23
CA ALA A 11 -2.71 9.41 12.97
C ALA A 11 -1.40 10.12 12.65
N ASP A 12 -0.74 10.61 13.69
CA ASP A 12 0.41 11.49 13.63
C ASP A 12 1.48 10.88 12.70
N ARG A 13 1.54 11.36 11.46
CA ARG A 13 2.44 10.85 10.42
C ARG A 13 3.90 10.98 10.84
N SER A 14 4.20 11.89 11.77
CA SER A 14 5.53 12.15 12.30
C SER A 14 6.11 10.95 13.03
N ASP A 15 5.27 10.08 13.61
CA ASP A 15 5.74 8.86 14.30
C ASP A 15 6.08 7.71 13.34
N LEU A 16 5.66 7.80 12.07
CA LEU A 16 5.86 6.75 11.07
C LEU A 16 7.08 6.98 10.19
N VAL A 17 7.57 8.23 10.12
CA VAL A 17 8.66 8.64 9.24
C VAL A 17 9.86 9.02 10.11
N SER A 18 11.01 8.38 9.90
CA SER A 18 12.27 8.71 10.55
C SER A 18 12.87 10.03 10.01
N GLU A 19 13.90 10.55 10.67
CA GLU A 19 14.57 11.79 10.26
C GLU A 19 15.17 11.71 8.84
N ASP A 20 15.56 10.51 8.40
CA ASP A 20 16.03 10.19 7.06
C ASP A 20 14.91 9.89 6.05
N GLY A 21 13.65 10.16 6.42
CA GLY A 21 12.49 10.04 5.54
C GLY A 21 12.00 8.60 5.33
N LYS A 22 12.43 7.65 6.16
CA LYS A 22 12.11 6.22 6.00
C LYS A 22 11.04 5.75 6.95
N ASN A 23 10.50 4.56 6.73
CA ASN A 23 9.55 3.96 7.67
C ASN A 23 10.22 3.63 9.01
N SER A 24 9.78 4.26 10.09
CA SER A 24 10.31 4.04 11.44
C SER A 24 9.88 2.67 12.03
N LYS A 25 8.74 2.15 11.57
CA LYS A 25 8.09 0.92 12.04
C LYS A 25 8.05 -0.15 10.94
N SER A 26 7.82 -1.40 11.34
CA SER A 26 7.59 -2.48 10.37
C SER A 26 6.27 -2.24 9.66
N ILE A 27 6.21 -2.48 8.35
CA ILE A 27 4.98 -2.38 7.59
C ILE A 27 4.38 -3.78 7.48
N VAL A 28 3.14 -3.93 7.93
CA VAL A 28 2.46 -5.22 8.00
C VAL A 28 1.08 -5.18 7.34
N CYS A 29 0.62 -6.33 6.87
CA CYS A 29 -0.73 -6.46 6.32
C CYS A 29 -1.78 -6.20 7.41
N GLN A 30 -2.71 -5.27 7.14
CA GLN A 30 -3.80 -4.94 8.08
C GLN A 30 -4.81 -6.09 8.33
N ARG A 31 -4.75 -7.18 7.55
CA ARG A 31 -5.70 -8.30 7.62
C ARG A 31 -5.17 -9.50 8.42
N CYS A 32 -3.89 -9.82 8.27
CA CYS A 32 -3.29 -11.00 8.90
C CYS A 32 -1.98 -10.71 9.66
N GLY A 33 -1.47 -9.48 9.63
CA GLY A 33 -0.22 -9.13 10.29
C GLY A 33 1.06 -9.59 9.56
N SER A 34 0.94 -10.18 8.37
CA SER A 34 2.10 -10.56 7.54
C SER A 34 3.04 -9.38 7.33
N LYS A 35 4.35 -9.59 7.57
CA LYS A 35 5.35 -8.53 7.41
C LYS A 35 5.63 -8.27 5.94
N VAL A 36 5.39 -7.05 5.48
CA VAL A 36 5.62 -6.61 4.11
C VAL A 36 7.01 -5.98 3.98
N LEU A 37 7.40 -5.11 4.92
CA LEU A 37 8.71 -4.45 4.93
C LEU A 37 9.24 -4.31 6.36
N CYS A 38 10.56 -4.40 6.51
CA CYS A 38 11.26 -4.09 7.75
C CYS A 38 11.35 -2.58 8.00
N PRO A 39 11.59 -2.12 9.24
CA PRO A 39 11.91 -0.72 9.53
C PRO A 39 13.11 -0.24 8.69
N GLY A 40 13.05 0.99 8.18
CA GLY A 40 14.11 1.61 7.39
C GLY A 40 14.27 1.06 5.96
N ALA A 41 13.34 0.21 5.50
CA ALA A 41 13.40 -0.46 4.20
C ALA A 41 12.71 0.33 3.07
N ALA A 42 11.90 1.33 3.40
CA ALA A 42 11.16 2.14 2.44
C ALA A 42 11.22 3.62 2.78
N VAL A 43 11.13 4.46 1.74
CA VAL A 43 11.14 5.93 1.86
C VAL A 43 9.71 6.44 1.72
N PHE A 44 9.32 7.42 2.53
CA PHE A 44 8.02 8.06 2.38
C PHE A 44 7.94 8.85 1.06
N ALA A 45 6.85 8.67 0.31
CA ALA A 45 6.62 9.34 -0.95
C ALA A 45 5.17 9.80 -1.09
N GLU A 46 4.99 11.05 -1.50
CA GLU A 46 3.69 11.58 -1.88
C GLU A 46 3.51 11.47 -3.40
N LYS A 47 2.54 10.67 -3.82
CA LYS A 47 2.20 10.45 -5.22
C LYS A 47 0.76 10.02 -5.34
N GLU A 48 -0.01 10.68 -6.20
CA GLU A 48 -1.39 10.29 -6.48
C GLU A 48 -1.43 8.99 -7.29
N LEU A 49 -1.91 7.92 -6.66
CA LEU A 49 -2.05 6.60 -7.28
C LEU A 49 -3.46 6.05 -7.01
N PHE A 50 -4.13 5.64 -8.07
CA PHE A 50 -5.41 4.96 -7.96
C PHE A 50 -5.19 3.48 -7.58
N LEU A 51 -5.73 3.06 -6.45
CA LEU A 51 -5.75 1.68 -5.99
C LEU A 51 -7.20 1.18 -5.93
N PRO A 52 -7.55 0.13 -6.68
CA PRO A 52 -8.83 -0.54 -6.55
C PRO A 52 -9.15 -0.94 -5.09
N SER A 53 -10.44 -1.06 -4.77
CA SER A 53 -10.90 -1.51 -3.43
C SER A 53 -10.31 -2.87 -3.08
N MET A 54 -9.90 -3.02 -1.81
CA MET A 54 -9.28 -4.25 -1.32
C MET A 54 -10.20 -5.45 -1.48
N ARG A 55 -9.69 -6.49 -2.15
CA ARG A 55 -10.36 -7.75 -2.42
C ARG A 55 -9.34 -8.88 -2.51
N LYS A 56 -9.81 -10.13 -2.55
CA LYS A 56 -8.93 -11.28 -2.80
C LYS A 56 -8.32 -11.18 -4.20
N LYS A 57 -7.07 -11.61 -4.35
CA LYS A 57 -6.30 -11.61 -5.60
C LYS A 57 -7.08 -12.17 -6.81
N SER A 58 -7.87 -13.22 -6.62
CA SER A 58 -8.70 -13.85 -7.67
C SER A 58 -9.75 -12.91 -8.28
N ASN A 59 -10.15 -11.86 -7.55
CA ASN A 59 -11.21 -10.93 -7.95
C ASN A 59 -10.65 -9.60 -8.47
N LEU A 60 -9.33 -9.46 -8.64
CA LEU A 60 -8.71 -8.21 -9.10
C LEU A 60 -8.82 -7.98 -10.62
N SER A 61 -9.36 -8.93 -11.39
CA SER A 61 -9.61 -8.75 -12.82
C SER A 61 -10.66 -7.66 -13.07
N PRO A 62 -10.46 -6.73 -14.03
CA PRO A 62 -11.50 -5.79 -14.43
C PRO A 62 -12.69 -6.60 -14.99
N LYS A 63 -13.82 -6.59 -14.28
CA LYS A 63 -15.12 -6.83 -14.92
C LYS A 63 -15.56 -5.49 -15.48
N GLU A 64 -16.03 -5.48 -16.72
CA GLU A 64 -16.47 -4.26 -17.40
C GLU A 64 -17.48 -3.48 -16.53
N GLY A 65 -17.05 -2.31 -16.05
CA GLY A 65 -17.71 -1.50 -15.04
C GLY A 65 -16.71 -0.58 -14.32
N SER A 66 -17.20 0.47 -13.67
CA SER A 66 -16.36 1.36 -12.84
C SER A 66 -15.66 0.54 -11.77
N VAL A 67 -14.33 0.46 -11.83
CA VAL A 67 -13.55 -0.22 -10.78
C VAL A 67 -13.64 0.64 -9.53
N ASP A 68 -14.37 0.15 -8.53
CA ASP A 68 -14.41 0.78 -7.21
C ASP A 68 -12.99 0.82 -6.60
N GLY A 69 -12.62 1.94 -6.00
CA GLY A 69 -11.29 2.19 -5.46
C GLY A 69 -11.05 3.64 -5.04
N ASP A 70 -9.84 3.89 -4.54
CA ASP A 70 -9.45 5.16 -3.96
C ASP A 70 -8.22 5.72 -4.67
N THR A 71 -8.17 7.04 -4.83
CA THR A 71 -6.92 7.75 -5.16
C THR A 71 -6.21 8.08 -3.86
N LEU A 72 -5.08 7.41 -3.62
CA LEU A 72 -4.27 7.58 -2.42
C LEU A 72 -3.07 8.46 -2.74
N THR A 73 -2.56 9.18 -1.75
CA THR A 73 -1.43 10.11 -1.94
C THR A 73 -0.19 9.69 -1.16
N ALA A 74 -0.35 9.08 0.02
CA ALA A 74 0.74 8.70 0.90
C ALA A 74 1.19 7.25 0.67
N HIS A 75 2.46 7.07 0.31
CA HIS A 75 3.03 5.76 -0.02
C HIS A 75 4.41 5.54 0.60
N TRP A 76 4.77 4.28 0.77
CA TRP A 76 6.13 3.81 0.97
C TRP A 76 6.72 3.41 -0.37
N PHE A 77 7.74 4.16 -0.79
CA PHE A 77 8.53 3.87 -1.97
C PHE A 77 9.62 2.87 -1.66
N VAL A 78 9.73 1.86 -2.52
CA VAL A 78 10.77 0.83 -2.50
C VAL A 78 11.36 0.77 -3.90
N ASP A 79 12.69 0.74 -4.00
CA ASP A 79 13.43 0.79 -5.27
C ASP A 79 13.86 -0.60 -5.81
N ASP A 80 13.71 -1.64 -4.98
CA ASP A 80 14.03 -3.03 -5.31
C ASP A 80 13.00 -4.01 -4.74
N MET A 81 12.55 -4.95 -5.57
CA MET A 81 11.60 -5.99 -5.15
C MET A 81 12.16 -6.93 -4.08
N TYR A 82 13.48 -7.08 -4.00
CA TYR A 82 14.12 -7.94 -3.00
C TYR A 82 14.13 -7.35 -1.59
N THR A 83 13.74 -6.08 -1.45
CA THR A 83 13.58 -5.41 -0.16
C THR A 83 12.31 -5.83 0.58
N PHE A 84 11.34 -6.44 -0.12
CA PHE A 84 10.10 -6.93 0.49
C PHE A 84 10.32 -8.26 1.23
N GLU A 85 9.65 -8.40 2.37
CA GLU A 85 9.65 -9.63 3.16
C GLU A 85 8.60 -10.62 2.61
N ASN A 86 7.31 -10.25 2.68
CA ASN A 86 6.20 -11.10 2.23
C ASN A 86 5.21 -10.32 1.37
N VAL A 87 5.51 -10.19 0.06
CA VAL A 87 4.65 -9.53 -0.91
C VAL A 87 4.33 -10.43 -2.10
N GLY A 88 3.09 -10.35 -2.59
CA GLY A 88 2.65 -10.99 -3.81
C GLY A 88 2.37 -9.95 -4.91
N PHE A 89 2.50 -10.37 -6.16
CA PHE A 89 2.13 -9.55 -7.32
C PHE A 89 0.91 -10.13 -8.04
N THR A 90 0.05 -9.26 -8.54
CA THR A 90 -1.07 -9.66 -9.41
C THR A 90 -0.61 -9.95 -10.84
N LYS A 91 -1.55 -10.44 -11.65
CA LYS A 91 -1.43 -10.35 -13.10
C LYS A 91 -1.43 -8.88 -13.54
N ASP A 92 -0.89 -8.64 -14.72
CA ASP A 92 -0.75 -7.31 -15.28
C ASP A 92 -2.13 -6.77 -15.68
N VAL A 93 -2.43 -5.54 -15.27
CA VAL A 93 -3.61 -4.80 -15.70
C VAL A 93 -3.10 -3.62 -16.51
N GLY A 94 -3.01 -3.82 -17.83
CA GLY A 94 -2.30 -2.89 -18.71
C GLY A 94 -0.81 -2.85 -18.37
N LYS A 95 -0.32 -1.69 -17.93
CA LYS A 95 1.08 -1.48 -17.52
C LYS A 95 1.29 -1.51 -16.00
N ILE A 96 0.29 -1.95 -15.25
CA ILE A 96 0.29 -1.91 -13.78
C ILE A 96 0.31 -3.33 -13.25
N LYS A 97 1.19 -3.60 -12.28
CA LYS A 97 1.07 -4.73 -11.35
C LYS A 97 0.66 -4.19 -9.99
N TYR A 98 -0.34 -4.81 -9.38
CA TYR A 98 -0.69 -4.49 -8.00
C TYR A 98 0.05 -5.41 -7.04
N LEU A 99 0.37 -4.88 -5.87
CA LEU A 99 0.96 -5.63 -4.77
C LEU A 99 -0.18 -6.11 -3.86
N VAL A 100 -0.08 -7.35 -3.40
CA VAL A 100 -1.01 -7.99 -2.45
C VAL A 100 -0.21 -8.59 -1.30
N CYS A 101 -0.87 -8.89 -0.18
CA CYS A 101 -0.24 -9.69 0.87
C CYS A 101 0.05 -11.11 0.36
N ALA A 102 1.25 -11.62 0.62
CA ALA A 102 1.62 -12.99 0.20
C ALA A 102 0.83 -14.08 0.97
N ASP A 103 0.51 -13.85 2.23
CA ASP A 103 -0.10 -14.88 3.09
C ASP A 103 -1.62 -14.99 2.93
N CYS A 104 -2.33 -13.86 2.96
CA CYS A 104 -3.80 -13.85 2.86
C CYS A 104 -4.34 -13.50 1.47
N GLU A 105 -3.45 -13.14 0.54
CA GLU A 105 -3.78 -12.73 -0.84
C GLU A 105 -4.81 -11.59 -0.96
N ILE A 106 -5.00 -10.80 0.09
CA ILE A 106 -5.84 -9.60 0.07
C ILE A 106 -5.01 -8.41 -0.41
N GLY A 107 -5.56 -7.64 -1.34
CA GLY A 107 -5.02 -6.37 -1.80
C GLY A 107 -5.96 -5.67 -2.79
N PRO A 108 -5.54 -4.59 -3.46
CA PRO A 108 -4.17 -4.12 -3.54
C PRO A 108 -3.74 -3.37 -2.28
N ILE A 109 -2.55 -3.70 -1.79
CA ILE A 109 -1.82 -2.93 -0.76
C ILE A 109 -0.81 -1.97 -1.40
N GLY A 110 -0.51 -2.14 -2.69
CA GLY A 110 0.45 -1.31 -3.39
C GLY A 110 0.32 -1.41 -4.90
N TRP A 111 1.20 -0.68 -5.58
CA TRP A 111 1.18 -0.41 -7.00
C TRP A 111 2.60 -0.43 -7.57
N HIS A 112 2.75 -0.95 -8.78
CA HIS A 112 4.01 -0.99 -9.52
C HIS A 112 3.77 -0.73 -11.02
N CYS A 113 4.61 0.13 -11.61
CA CYS A 113 4.59 0.40 -13.04
C CYS A 113 5.55 -0.54 -13.78
N LEU A 114 5.11 -1.20 -14.84
CA LEU A 114 5.99 -2.02 -15.67
C LEU A 114 6.97 -1.20 -16.52
N ASP A 115 6.67 0.08 -16.78
CA ASP A 115 7.59 1.00 -17.46
C ASP A 115 8.78 1.38 -16.55
N ASP A 116 8.61 1.31 -15.22
CA ASP A 116 9.63 1.60 -14.23
C ASP A 116 9.83 0.40 -13.30
N LYS A 117 10.77 -0.47 -13.68
CA LYS A 117 11.07 -1.73 -12.98
C LYS A 117 11.56 -1.56 -11.55
N LYS A 118 11.96 -0.36 -11.16
CA LYS A 118 12.50 -0.08 -9.82
C LYS A 118 11.47 0.55 -8.90
N SER A 119 10.41 1.14 -9.42
CA SER A 119 9.47 1.87 -8.56
C SER A 119 8.32 1.00 -8.06
N PHE A 120 8.32 0.71 -6.76
CA PHE A 120 7.24 0.05 -6.04
C PHE A 120 6.67 0.99 -4.98
N PHE A 121 5.34 1.07 -4.89
CA PHE A 121 4.65 1.94 -3.94
C PHE A 121 3.70 1.11 -3.09
N VAL A 122 3.84 1.14 -1.77
CA VAL A 122 2.89 0.53 -0.82
C VAL A 122 2.06 1.65 -0.19
N ALA A 123 0.74 1.58 -0.31
CA ALA A 123 -0.13 2.64 0.19
C ALA A 123 -0.22 2.59 1.71
N VAL A 124 0.08 3.72 2.38
CA VAL A 124 0.08 3.83 3.84
C VAL A 124 -1.28 3.45 4.43
N GLU A 125 -2.38 3.87 3.78
CA GLU A 125 -3.75 3.58 4.22
C GLU A 125 -4.18 2.11 4.03
N ARG A 126 -3.40 1.31 3.30
CA ARG A 126 -3.74 -0.10 3.00
C ARG A 126 -2.94 -1.10 3.85
N VAL A 127 -2.12 -0.62 4.79
CA VAL A 127 -1.26 -1.41 5.67
C VAL A 127 -1.31 -0.89 7.11
N ASN A 128 -0.81 -1.69 8.06
CA ASN A 128 -0.60 -1.27 9.44
C ASN A 128 0.91 -1.11 9.72
N HIS A 129 1.23 -0.47 10.84
CA HIS A 129 2.59 -0.25 11.30
C HIS A 129 2.78 -0.85 12.70
N ALA A 130 3.81 -1.67 12.87
CA ALA A 130 4.11 -2.41 14.11
C ALA A 130 5.54 -2.17 14.58
#